data_AF-A0A7C3GBL6-F1
#
_entry.id   AF-A0A7C3GBL6-F1
#
_cell.length_a   1.000
_cell.length_b   1.000
_cell.length_c   1.000
_cell.angle_alpha   90.00
_cell.angle_beta   90.00
_cell.angle_gamma   90.00
#
_symmetry.space_group_name_H-M   'P 1'
#
loop_
_entity.id
_entity.type
_entity.pdbx_description
1 polymer ?
#
loop_
_entity_poly.entity_id
_entity_poly.type
_entity_poly.pdbx_seq_one_letter_code
_entity_poly.pdbx_strand_id
1 'polypeptide(L)'
;MHLAQFPRRRYTPYHTPIEAMPNLSNLLGGPNLYVKRDDMLGLAGGGNKTRKLEFLVADALAQGADTLITVGAVQSNHCRLTLAAAVKEGMRCQLVLEERVPNSYDPEANGNNFLYRLLGVEKVKVVKGGADTGAAM
;
A
#
# COMPACT_ATOMS: atom_id res chain seq x y z
N MET A 1 -1.41 4.27 -26.98
CA MET A 1 -1.33 3.44 -25.75
C MET A 1 -2.74 3.17 -25.25
N HIS A 2 -3.18 1.91 -25.13
CA HIS A 2 -4.55 1.52 -24.77
C HIS A 2 -4.60 0.87 -23.37
N LEU A 3 -4.57 1.68 -22.32
CA LEU A 3 -4.48 1.18 -20.93
C LEU A 3 -5.76 0.45 -20.48
N ALA A 4 -6.91 0.75 -21.09
CA ALA A 4 -8.20 0.17 -20.72
C ALA A 4 -8.32 -1.34 -21.02
N GLN A 5 -7.37 -1.91 -21.80
CA GLN A 5 -7.33 -3.35 -22.08
C GLN A 5 -6.94 -4.20 -20.87
N PHE A 6 -6.30 -3.63 -19.85
CA PHE A 6 -5.86 -4.37 -18.67
C PHE A 6 -6.96 -4.38 -17.60
N PRO A 7 -7.24 -5.54 -16.96
CA PRO A 7 -8.25 -5.66 -15.93
C PRO A 7 -7.89 -4.78 -14.72
N ARG A 8 -8.91 -4.18 -14.08
CA ARG A 8 -8.73 -3.24 -12.98
C ARG A 8 -9.84 -3.36 -11.94
N ARG A 9 -9.50 -3.68 -10.69
CA ARG A 9 -10.37 -3.55 -9.52
C ARG A 9 -10.37 -2.09 -9.09
N ARG A 10 -11.52 -1.42 -9.08
CA ARG A 10 -11.58 0.01 -8.71
C ARG A 10 -11.81 0.15 -7.20
N TYR A 11 -10.77 0.57 -6.48
CA TYR A 11 -10.86 0.84 -5.04
C TYR A 11 -11.18 2.29 -4.73
N THR A 12 -10.94 3.20 -5.68
CA THR A 12 -11.34 4.61 -5.59
C THR A 12 -12.30 4.93 -6.73
N PRO A 13 -13.60 5.22 -6.46
CA PRO A 13 -14.59 5.45 -7.51
C PRO A 13 -14.49 6.85 -8.14
N TYR A 14 -13.62 7.71 -7.62
CA TYR A 14 -13.43 9.10 -8.04
C TYR A 14 -11.98 9.41 -8.44
N HIS A 15 -11.80 10.51 -9.16
CA HIS A 15 -10.48 11.10 -9.37
C HIS A 15 -10.08 11.91 -8.14
N THR A 16 -8.94 11.60 -7.53
CA THR A 16 -8.45 12.39 -6.38
C THR A 16 -8.17 13.84 -6.79
N PRO A 17 -8.46 14.82 -5.92
CA PRO A 17 -8.38 16.23 -6.27
C PRO A 17 -6.96 16.71 -6.55
N ILE A 18 -6.86 17.83 -7.26
CA ILE A 18 -5.66 18.66 -7.36
C ILE A 18 -5.94 19.93 -6.57
N GLU A 19 -5.14 20.21 -5.56
CA GLU A 19 -5.32 21.36 -4.67
C GLU A 19 -4.16 22.34 -4.85
N ALA A 20 -4.46 23.62 -4.93
CA ALA A 20 -3.44 24.67 -4.88
C ALA A 20 -2.87 24.76 -3.46
N MET A 21 -1.58 25.08 -3.34
CA MET A 21 -0.89 25.28 -2.05
C MET A 21 -0.49 26.76 -1.85
N PRO A 22 -1.46 27.70 -1.80
CA PRO A 22 -1.17 29.14 -1.86
C PRO A 22 -0.23 29.62 -0.74
N ASN A 23 -0.37 29.08 0.47
CA ASN A 23 0.48 29.45 1.60
C ASN A 23 1.95 29.06 1.37
N LEU A 24 2.20 27.88 0.80
CA LEU A 24 3.56 27.42 0.49
C LEU A 24 4.13 28.16 -0.73
N SER A 25 3.30 28.40 -1.75
CA SER A 25 3.66 29.23 -2.90
C SER A 25 4.14 30.62 -2.45
N ASN A 26 3.40 31.26 -1.55
CA ASN A 26 3.74 32.58 -1.00
C ASN A 26 5.03 32.52 -0.15
N LEU A 27 5.15 31.52 0.72
CA LEU A 27 6.35 31.32 1.56
C LEU A 27 7.63 31.19 0.72
N LEU A 28 7.55 30.54 -0.45
CA LEU A 28 8.68 30.29 -1.34
C LEU A 28 8.92 31.40 -2.37
N GLY A 29 8.17 32.50 -2.31
CA GLY A 29 8.41 33.67 -3.16
C GLY A 29 7.96 33.52 -4.61
N GLY A 30 6.94 32.69 -4.90
CA GLY A 30 6.23 32.76 -6.18
C GLY A 30 6.02 31.50 -7.04
N PRO A 31 6.52 30.28 -6.74
CA PRO A 31 6.17 29.13 -7.57
C PRO A 31 4.68 28.77 -7.40
N ASN A 32 4.00 28.45 -8.48
CA ASN A 32 2.63 27.93 -8.44
C ASN A 32 2.65 26.46 -8.05
N LEU A 33 2.45 26.17 -6.77
CA LEU A 33 2.47 24.81 -6.24
C LEU A 33 1.08 24.19 -6.14
N TYR A 34 1.01 22.93 -6.53
CA TYR A 34 -0.19 22.10 -6.47
C TYR A 34 0.15 20.72 -5.91
N VAL A 35 -0.84 20.07 -5.30
CA VAL A 35 -0.74 18.69 -4.83
C VAL A 35 -1.85 17.84 -5.43
N LYS A 36 -1.47 16.69 -6.01
CA LYS A 36 -2.42 15.64 -6.41
C LYS A 36 -2.65 14.74 -5.20
N ARG A 37 -3.86 14.75 -4.64
CA ARG A 37 -4.20 14.11 -3.36
C ARG A 37 -4.36 12.59 -3.43
N ASP A 38 -3.35 11.89 -3.92
CA ASP A 38 -3.36 10.43 -3.98
C ASP A 38 -3.35 9.76 -2.59
N ASP A 39 -3.09 10.52 -1.52
CA ASP A 39 -3.38 10.10 -0.14
C ASP A 39 -4.87 9.81 0.10
N MET A 40 -5.78 10.44 -0.67
CA MET A 40 -7.24 10.21 -0.61
C MET A 40 -7.74 9.04 -1.48
N LEU A 41 -6.84 8.21 -2.01
CA LEU A 41 -7.23 6.96 -2.67
C LEU A 41 -7.87 6.00 -1.65
N GLY A 42 -8.64 5.04 -2.13
CA GLY A 42 -9.33 4.06 -1.28
C GLY A 42 -8.40 3.05 -0.60
N LEU A 43 -9.01 2.09 0.11
CA LEU A 43 -8.38 1.17 1.08
C LEU A 43 -7.99 1.86 2.40
N ALA A 44 -7.46 1.11 3.36
CA ALA A 44 -7.16 1.58 4.70
C ALA A 44 -6.16 2.76 4.69
N GLY A 45 -6.65 4.00 4.69
CA GLY A 45 -5.82 5.21 4.69
C GLY A 45 -5.10 5.53 3.37
N GLY A 46 -5.54 4.96 2.24
CA GLY A 46 -5.19 5.42 0.90
C GLY A 46 -3.70 5.47 0.53
N GLY A 47 -3.39 6.22 -0.53
CA GLY A 47 -2.01 6.42 -1.01
C GLY A 47 -1.72 5.79 -2.38
N ASN A 48 -0.61 6.21 -2.97
CA ASN A 48 -0.26 5.92 -4.35
C ASN A 48 -0.16 4.42 -4.71
N LYS A 49 0.05 3.52 -3.74
CA LYS A 49 0.10 2.06 -4.02
C LYS A 49 -1.29 1.50 -4.30
N THR A 50 -2.37 2.14 -3.84
CA THR A 50 -3.74 1.73 -4.20
C THR A 50 -3.89 1.68 -5.73
N ARG A 51 -3.48 2.72 -6.47
CA ARG A 51 -3.54 2.73 -7.95
C ARG A 51 -2.84 1.53 -8.61
N LYS A 52 -1.70 1.10 -8.05
CA LYS A 52 -0.94 -0.04 -8.58
C LYS A 52 -1.66 -1.35 -8.31
N LEU A 53 -2.16 -1.51 -7.08
CA LEU A 53 -2.88 -2.70 -6.63
C LEU A 53 -4.18 -2.92 -7.40
N GLU A 54 -4.82 -1.86 -7.90
CA GLU A 54 -6.03 -2.00 -8.73
C GLU A 54 -5.82 -2.94 -9.95
N PHE A 55 -4.63 -2.94 -10.54
CA PHE A 55 -4.30 -3.84 -11.66
C PHE A 55 -3.79 -5.20 -11.18
N LEU A 56 -2.85 -5.21 -10.23
CA LEU A 56 -2.25 -6.46 -9.73
C LEU A 56 -3.27 -7.37 -9.04
N VAL A 57 -4.21 -6.81 -8.29
CA VAL A 57 -5.25 -7.60 -7.63
C VAL A 57 -6.28 -8.09 -8.65
N ALA A 58 -6.57 -7.32 -9.70
CA ALA A 58 -7.44 -7.80 -10.77
C ALA A 58 -6.85 -9.02 -11.48
N ASP A 59 -5.55 -8.98 -11.73
CA ASP A 59 -4.80 -10.10 -12.31
C ASP A 59 -4.75 -11.31 -11.38
N ALA A 60 -4.45 -11.11 -10.09
CA ALA A 60 -4.46 -12.18 -9.08
C ALA A 60 -5.83 -12.89 -8.99
N LEU A 61 -6.92 -12.12 -9.01
CA LEU A 61 -8.28 -12.67 -9.04
C LEU A 61 -8.57 -13.45 -10.32
N ALA A 62 -8.11 -12.96 -11.47
CA ALA A 62 -8.27 -13.66 -12.76
C ALA A 62 -7.51 -14.99 -12.78
N GLN A 63 -6.38 -15.08 -12.07
CA GLN A 63 -5.60 -16.30 -11.91
C GLN A 63 -6.15 -17.24 -10.82
N GLY A 64 -7.20 -16.84 -10.10
CA GLY A 64 -7.76 -17.64 -9.00
C GLY A 64 -6.85 -17.71 -7.77
N ALA A 65 -5.98 -16.72 -7.58
CA ALA A 65 -5.15 -16.64 -6.38
C ALA A 65 -6.02 -16.50 -5.12
N ASP A 66 -5.62 -17.16 -4.04
CA ASP A 66 -6.31 -17.11 -2.75
C ASP A 66 -5.57 -16.28 -1.69
N THR A 67 -4.32 -15.90 -1.98
CA THR A 67 -3.40 -15.29 -1.03
C THR A 67 -2.50 -14.27 -1.73
N LEU A 68 -2.41 -13.06 -1.18
CA LEU A 68 -1.42 -12.07 -1.60
C LEU A 68 -0.22 -12.07 -0.65
N ILE A 69 0.98 -12.29 -1.18
CA ILE A 69 2.23 -12.21 -0.42
C ILE A 69 2.96 -10.94 -0.86
N THR A 70 3.37 -10.10 0.08
CA THR A 70 4.14 -8.90 -0.23
C THR A 70 5.23 -8.61 0.79
N VAL A 71 6.23 -7.85 0.36
CA VAL A 71 7.35 -7.39 1.19
C VAL A 71 7.30 -5.89 1.42
N GLY A 72 7.80 -5.44 2.57
CA GLY A 72 8.06 -4.03 2.85
C GLY A 72 8.78 -3.81 4.17
N ALA A 73 9.13 -2.55 4.47
CA ALA A 73 9.65 -2.21 5.80
C ALA A 73 8.58 -2.39 6.89
N VAL A 74 9.00 -2.39 8.15
CA VAL A 74 8.13 -2.56 9.34
C VAL A 74 6.87 -1.67 9.32
N GLN A 75 6.97 -0.40 8.91
CA GLN A 75 5.84 0.53 8.81
C GLN A 75 5.38 0.76 7.36
N SER A 76 5.42 -0.27 6.52
CA SER A 76 5.13 -0.16 5.09
C SER A 76 3.67 0.16 4.77
N ASN A 77 3.45 1.33 4.16
CA ASN A 77 2.16 1.68 3.55
C ASN A 77 1.77 0.69 2.44
N HIS A 78 2.73 0.09 1.73
CA HIS A 78 2.43 -0.90 0.69
C HIS A 78 1.87 -2.19 1.27
N CYS A 79 2.46 -2.70 2.36
CA CYS A 79 1.97 -3.89 3.06
C CYS A 79 0.55 -3.66 3.58
N ARG A 80 0.29 -2.48 4.17
CA ARG A 80 -1.04 -2.11 4.68
C ARG A 80 -2.08 -2.14 3.57
N LEU A 81 -1.77 -1.52 2.44
CA LEU A 81 -2.71 -1.41 1.33
C LEU A 81 -2.91 -2.75 0.63
N THR A 82 -1.88 -3.59 0.53
CA THR A 82 -2.00 -4.94 -0.05
C THR A 82 -2.89 -5.83 0.84
N LEU A 83 -2.68 -5.80 2.16
CA LEU A 83 -3.55 -6.49 3.11
C LEU A 83 -4.99 -5.98 3.02
N ALA A 84 -5.19 -4.66 3.01
CA ALA A 84 -6.52 -4.08 2.87
C ALA A 84 -7.22 -4.49 1.56
N ALA A 85 -6.48 -4.60 0.45
CA ALA A 85 -7.01 -5.07 -0.81
C ALA A 85 -7.35 -6.58 -0.76
N ALA A 86 -6.48 -7.40 -0.19
CA ALA A 86 -6.71 -8.84 -0.03
C ALA A 86 -7.98 -9.10 0.79
N VAL A 87 -8.10 -8.48 1.97
CA VAL A 87 -9.25 -8.62 2.87
C VAL A 87 -10.54 -8.17 2.17
N LYS A 88 -10.50 -7.04 1.43
CA LYS A 88 -11.66 -6.55 0.68
C LYS A 88 -12.13 -7.52 -0.40
N GLU A 89 -11.22 -8.25 -1.02
CA GLU A 89 -11.52 -9.19 -2.10
C GLU A 89 -11.66 -10.65 -1.60
N GLY A 90 -11.65 -10.86 -0.27
CA GLY A 90 -11.82 -12.19 0.33
C GLY A 90 -10.60 -13.11 0.22
N MET A 91 -9.41 -12.57 -0.07
CA MET A 91 -8.15 -13.29 -0.10
C MET A 91 -7.41 -13.18 1.24
N ARG A 92 -6.53 -14.15 1.50
CA ARG A 92 -5.56 -14.10 2.59
C ARG A 92 -4.41 -13.17 2.25
N CYS A 93 -3.64 -12.74 3.24
CA CYS A 93 -2.46 -11.94 3.00
C CYS A 93 -1.35 -12.23 3.99
N GLN A 94 -0.14 -12.43 3.46
CA GLN A 94 1.07 -12.66 4.22
C GLN A 94 2.07 -11.54 3.95
N LEU A 95 2.71 -11.08 5.02
CA LEU A 95 3.65 -9.97 4.98
C LEU A 95 5.05 -10.45 5.33
N VAL A 96 6.01 -10.12 4.47
CA VAL A 96 7.44 -10.18 4.80
C VAL A 96 7.90 -8.78 5.18
N LEU A 97 8.23 -8.57 6.45
CA LEU A 97 8.65 -7.28 6.97
C LEU A 97 10.17 -7.24 7.14
N GLU A 98 10.81 -6.27 6.50
CA GLU A 98 12.24 -6.05 6.57
C GLU A 98 12.59 -4.99 7.63
N GLU A 99 13.40 -5.38 8.61
CA GLU A 99 14.00 -4.49 9.60
C GLU A 99 15.19 -3.72 9.00
N ARG A 100 14.89 -2.73 8.17
CA ARG A 100 15.90 -1.81 7.60
C ARG A 100 16.60 -0.98 8.67
N VAL A 101 15.91 -0.75 9.78
CA VAL A 101 16.49 -0.29 11.04
C VAL A 101 16.50 -1.51 11.97
N PRO A 102 17.66 -1.92 12.53
CA PRO A 102 17.73 -3.08 13.40
C PRO A 102 16.80 -2.97 14.61
N ASN A 103 16.12 -4.07 14.96
CA ASN A 103 15.21 -4.17 16.11
C ASN A 103 14.09 -3.10 16.09
N SER A 104 13.59 -2.77 14.90
CA SER A 104 12.52 -1.78 14.73
C SER A 104 11.13 -2.39 14.68
N TYR A 105 11.03 -3.72 14.52
CA TYR A 105 9.74 -4.41 14.53
C TYR A 105 9.19 -4.56 15.94
N ASP A 106 7.97 -4.05 16.13
CA ASP A 106 7.17 -4.27 17.32
C ASP A 106 5.72 -4.57 16.88
N PRO A 107 5.19 -5.77 17.16
CA PRO A 107 3.83 -6.15 16.79
C PRO A 107 2.74 -5.31 17.48
N GLU A 108 3.02 -4.74 18.65
CA GLU A 108 2.08 -3.88 19.39
C GLU A 108 2.23 -2.40 19.03
N ALA A 109 3.17 -2.05 18.13
CA ALA A 109 3.37 -0.67 17.72
C ALA A 109 2.14 -0.10 16.99
N ASN A 110 1.97 1.21 17.17
CA ASN A 110 0.98 2.01 16.46
C ASN A 110 1.27 2.08 14.93
N GLY A 111 0.38 2.75 14.21
CA GLY A 111 0.53 2.98 12.77
C GLY A 111 0.19 1.73 11.96
N ASN A 112 1.04 1.38 11.00
CA ASN A 112 0.76 0.29 10.09
C ASN A 112 0.81 -1.09 10.76
N ASN A 113 1.64 -1.31 11.79
CA ASN A 113 1.63 -2.58 12.55
C ASN A 113 0.30 -2.84 13.24
N PHE A 114 -0.23 -1.84 13.95
CA PHE A 114 -1.59 -1.88 14.48
C PHE A 114 -2.63 -2.21 13.40
N LEU A 115 -2.55 -1.55 12.23
CA LEU A 115 -3.47 -1.81 11.12
C LEU A 115 -3.31 -3.22 10.52
N TYR A 116 -2.11 -3.81 10.50
CA TYR A 116 -1.91 -5.19 10.05
C TYR A 116 -2.68 -6.16 10.92
N ARG A 117 -2.61 -5.99 12.24
CA ARG A 117 -3.35 -6.83 13.19
C ARG A 117 -4.84 -6.58 13.12
N LEU A 118 -5.26 -5.31 13.08
CA LEU A 118 -6.67 -4.93 13.04
C LEU A 118 -7.39 -5.48 11.80
N LEU A 119 -6.70 -5.50 10.65
CA LEU A 119 -7.24 -6.04 9.40
C LEU A 119 -7.15 -7.58 9.31
N GLY A 120 -6.50 -8.25 10.26
CA GLY A 120 -6.41 -9.71 10.29
C GLY A 120 -5.40 -10.29 9.30
N VAL A 121 -4.17 -9.78 9.28
CA VAL A 121 -3.06 -10.40 8.52
C VAL A 121 -2.93 -11.89 8.85
N GLU A 122 -2.77 -12.75 7.84
CA GLU A 122 -2.66 -14.21 8.04
C GLU A 122 -1.33 -14.57 8.70
N LYS A 123 -0.24 -14.00 8.18
CA LYS A 123 1.12 -14.29 8.66
C LYS A 123 2.04 -13.10 8.47
N VAL A 124 2.91 -12.88 9.45
CA VAL A 124 4.01 -11.92 9.37
C VAL A 124 5.32 -12.65 9.56
N LYS A 125 6.26 -12.48 8.62
CA LYS A 125 7.64 -12.96 8.72
C LYS A 125 8.57 -11.77 8.74
N VAL A 126 9.37 -11.65 9.79
CA VAL A 126 10.31 -10.55 9.95
C VAL A 126 11.70 -11.00 9.53
N VAL A 127 12.39 -10.21 8.73
CA VAL A 127 13.75 -10.48 8.25
C VAL A 127 14.63 -9.26 8.48
N LYS A 128 15.94 -9.48 8.64
CA LYS A 128 16.92 -8.40 8.78
C LYS A 128 17.04 -7.60 7.48
N GLY A 129 17.39 -6.31 7.59
CA GLY A 129 17.73 -5.48 6.44
C GLY A 129 18.80 -6.13 5.56
N GLY A 130 18.55 -6.17 4.25
CA GLY A 130 19.44 -6.78 3.26
C GLY A 130 19.33 -8.31 3.13
N ALA A 131 18.38 -8.95 3.82
CA ALA A 131 18.10 -10.37 3.61
C ALA A 131 17.50 -10.65 2.22
N ASP A 132 17.65 -11.88 1.74
CA ASP A 132 16.96 -12.35 0.54
C ASP A 132 15.45 -12.45 0.81
N THR A 133 14.72 -11.43 0.37
CA THR A 133 13.26 -11.37 0.54
C THR A 133 12.53 -12.27 -0.44
N GLY A 134 13.14 -12.64 -1.57
CA GLY A 134 12.60 -13.60 -2.53
C GLY A 134 12.53 -15.00 -1.93
N ALA A 135 13.60 -15.45 -1.29
CA ALA A 135 13.62 -16.70 -0.53
C ALA A 135 12.74 -16.66 0.73
N ALA A 136 12.33 -15.47 1.18
CA ALA A 136 11.55 -15.31 2.40
C ALA A 136 10.03 -15.37 2.18
N MET A 137 9.56 -15.04 0.97
CA MET A 137 8.17 -15.15 0.51
C MET A 137 7.80 -16.61 0.24
#